data_AF-A0A380WUA3-F1
#
_entry.id   AF-A0A380WUA3-F1
#
_cell.length_a   1.000
_cell.length_b   1.000
_cell.length_c   1.000
_cell.angle_alpha   90.00
_cell.angle_beta   90.00
_cell.angle_gamma   90.00
#
_symmetry.space_group_name_H-M   'P 1'
#
loop_
_entity.id
_entity.type
_entity.pdbx_description
1 polymer ?
#
loop_
_entity_poly.entity_id
_entity_poly.type
_entity_poly.pdbx_seq_one_letter_code
_entity_poly.pdbx_strand_id
1 'polypeptide(L)' 'MDNKMGTWISVGIVLGAGVGSARGNIPVGIGVGLILGVVGGLVSSKQEDKNKKA' A
#
# COMPACT_ATOMS: atom_id res chain seq x y z
N MET A 1 -16.27 -2.89 1.86
CA MET A 1 -14.87 -2.44 1.68
C MET A 1 -14.17 -3.53 0.93
N ASP A 2 -13.71 -3.26 -0.28
CA ASP A 2 -12.97 -4.21 -1.10
C ASP A 2 -11.75 -4.68 -0.30
N ASN A 3 -11.81 -5.90 0.25
CA ASN A 3 -10.81 -6.45 1.17
C ASN A 3 -9.39 -6.36 0.61
N LYS A 4 -9.26 -6.29 -0.72
CA LYS A 4 -8.01 -6.13 -1.46
C LYS A 4 -7.36 -4.75 -1.31
N MET A 5 -8.13 -3.66 -1.31
CA MET A 5 -7.58 -2.31 -1.06
C MET A 5 -7.11 -2.16 0.38
N GLY A 6 -7.89 -2.66 1.35
CA GLY A 6 -7.51 -2.66 2.77
C GLY A 6 -6.25 -3.50 3.04
N THR A 7 -6.10 -4.63 2.34
CA THR A 7 -4.89 -5.47 2.41
C THR A 7 -3.67 -4.74 1.82
N TRP A 8 -3.80 -4.05 0.69
CA TRP A 8 -2.69 -3.31 0.09
C TRP A 8 -2.22 -2.11 0.94
N ILE A 9 -3.15 -1.42 1.59
CA ILE A 9 -2.84 -0.34 2.53
C ILE A 9 -2.11 -0.87 3.76
N SER A 10 -2.59 -1.97 4.35
CA SER A 10 -1.95 -2.58 5.53
C SER A 10 -0.56 -3.13 5.21
N VAL A 11 -0.37 -3.73 4.02
CA VAL A 11 0.95 -4.14 3.52
C VAL A 11 1.88 -2.94 3.35
N GLY A 12 1.40 -1.85 2.76
CA GLY A 12 2.18 -0.61 2.62
C GLY A 12 2.60 -0.01 3.94
N ILE A 13 1.72 -0.03 4.96
CA ILE A 13 2.03 0.45 6.32
C ILE A 13 3.07 -0.45 7.00
N VAL A 14 2.89 -1.77 6.98
CA VAL A 14 3.80 -2.70 7.66
C VAL A 14 5.20 -2.65 7.04
N LEU A 15 5.28 -2.64 5.70
CA LEU A 15 6.55 -2.51 4.99
C LEU A 15 7.19 -1.14 5.19
N GLY A 16 6.39 -0.07 5.11
CA GLY A 16 6.85 1.30 5.34
C GLY A 16 7.37 1.53 6.75
N ALA A 17 6.65 1.02 7.76
CA ALA A 17 7.07 1.07 9.14
C ALA A 17 8.37 0.28 9.35
N GLY A 18 8.48 -0.94 8.81
CA GLY A 18 9.71 -1.74 8.91
C GLY A 18 10.93 -1.04 8.29
N VAL A 19 10.77 -0.46 7.10
CA VAL A 19 11.85 0.30 6.42
C VAL A 19 12.15 1.62 7.16
N GLY A 20 11.14 2.30 7.69
CA GLY A 20 11.29 3.52 8.50
C GLY A 20 12.03 3.29 9.80
N SER A 21 11.71 2.19 10.48
CA SER A 21 12.41 1.72 11.68
C SER A 21 13.88 1.45 11.39
N ALA A 22 14.20 0.82 10.26
CA ALA A 22 15.59 0.53 9.86
C ALA A 22 16.41 1.80 9.58
N ARG A 23 15.79 2.88 9.09
CA ARG A 23 16.47 4.18 8.86
C ARG A 23 16.51 5.09 10.09
N GLY A 24 15.97 4.67 11.23
CA GLY A 24 15.82 5.53 12.41
C GLY A 24 14.86 6.70 12.21
N ASN A 25 14.07 6.69 11.13
CA ASN A 25 13.17 7.76 10.75
C ASN A 25 11.78 7.19 10.39
N ILE A 26 11.10 6.69 11.43
CA ILE A 26 9.80 6.02 11.36
C ILE A 26 8.72 6.88 10.65
N PRO A 27 8.59 8.19 10.89
CA PRO A 27 7.56 9.01 10.22
C PRO A 27 7.72 9.02 8.70
N VAL A 28 8.96 9.07 8.21
CA VAL A 28 9.26 9.02 6.78
C VAL A 28 8.94 7.66 6.20
N GLY A 29 9.28 6.57 6.89
CA GLY A 29 8.94 5.22 6.43
C GLY A 29 7.43 4.97 6.36
N ILE A 30 6.67 5.39 7.37
CA ILE A 30 5.21 5.28 7.36
C ILE A 30 4.61 6.15 6.25
N GLY A 31 5.08 7.38 6.07
CA GLY A 31 4.61 8.27 5.00
C GLY A 31 4.86 7.71 3.61
N VAL A 32 6.08 7.22 3.35
CA VAL A 32 6.44 6.61 2.06
C VAL A 32 5.68 5.29 1.85
N GLY A 33 5.56 4.46 2.88
CA GLY A 33 4.82 3.19 2.81
C GLY A 33 3.32 3.36 2.57
N LEU A 34 2.70 4.38 3.18
CA LEU A 34 1.31 4.74 2.92
C LEU A 34 1.11 5.20 1.47
N ILE A 35 1.97 6.08 0.97
CA ILE A 35 1.89 6.56 -0.42
C ILE A 35 2.02 5.38 -1.40
N LEU A 36 3.02 4.51 -1.20
CA LEU A 36 3.22 3.33 -2.04
C LEU A 36 2.09 2.31 -1.92
N GLY A 37 1.57 2.07 -0.71
CA GLY A 37 0.45 1.15 -0.47
C GLY A 37 -0.86 1.63 -1.10
N VAL A 38 -1.15 2.92 -1.01
CA VAL A 38 -2.34 3.52 -1.62
C VAL A 38 -2.21 3.54 -3.15
N VAL A 39 -1.07 3.97 -3.70
CA VAL A 39 -0.84 3.97 -5.16
C VAL A 39 -0.89 2.54 -5.72
N GLY A 40 -0.24 1.59 -5.05
CA GLY A 40 -0.28 0.17 -5.42
C GLY A 40 -1.69 -0.42 -5.35
N GLY A 41 -2.45 -0.10 -4.29
CA GLY A 41 -3.84 -0.51 -4.15
C GLY A 41 -4.77 0.08 -5.21
N LEU A 42 -4.60 1.36 -5.56
CA LEU A 42 -5.37 2.03 -6.62
C LEU A 42 -5.06 1.46 -8.00
N VAL A 43 -3.77 1.23 -8.32
CA VAL A 43 -3.35 0.62 -9.59
C VAL A 43 -3.81 -0.83 -9.69
N SER A 44 -3.73 -1.59 -8.59
CA SER A 44 -4.18 -2.99 -8.53
C SER A 44 -5.70 -3.10 -8.65
N SER A 45 -6.45 -2.22 -7.98
CA SER A 45 -7.91 -2.16 -8.12
C SER A 45 -8.31 -1.83 -9.55
N LYS A 46 -7.66 -0.83 -10.16
CA LYS A 46 -7.94 -0.43 -11.55
C LYS A 46 -7.61 -1.53 -12.57
N GLN A 47 -6.67 -2.42 -12.25
CA GLN A 47 -6.41 -3.63 -13.06
C GLN A 47 -7.44 -4.74 -12.80
N GLU A 48 -7.90 -4.93 -11.57
CA GLU A 48 -8.96 -5.90 -11.27
C GLU A 48 -10.28 -5.52 -11.96
N ASP A 49 -10.63 -4.24 -11.99
CA ASP A 49 -11.80 -3.73 -12.72
C ASP A 49 -11.73 -4.01 -14.23
N LYS A 50 -10.52 -4.02 -14.81
CA LYS A 50 -10.33 -4.43 -16.21
C LYS A 50 -10.44 -5.94 -16.42
N ASN A 51 -10.02 -6.74 -15.43
CA ASN A 51 -10.01 -8.20 -15.53
C ASN A 51 -11.42 -8.80 -15.33
N LYS A 52 -12.27 -8.19 -14.49
CA LYS A 52 -13.68 -8.61 -14.31
C LYS A 52 -14.59 -8.31 -15.51
N LYS A 53 -14.12 -7.56 -16.51
CA LYS A 53 -14.87 -7.20 -17.72
C LYS A 53 -14.43 -7.95 -18.98
N ALA A 54 -13.45 -8.86 -18.88
CA ALA A 54 -12.96 -9.69 -19.98
C ALA A 54 -13.68 -11.04 -20.03
#